data_AF-A0A9W8D2T0-F1
#
_entry.id   AF-A0A9W8D2T0-F1
#
_cell.length_a   1.000
_cell.length_b   1.000
_cell.length_c   1.000
_cell.angle_alpha   90.00
_cell.angle_beta   90.00
_cell.angle_gamma   90.00
#
_symmetry.space_group_name_H-M   'P 1'
#
loop_
_entity.id
_entity.type
_entity.pdbx_description
1 polymer ?
#
loop_
_entity_poly.entity_id
_entity_poly.type
_entity_poly.pdbx_seq_one_letter_code
_entity_poly.pdbx_strand_id
1 'polypeptide(L)'
;MEQHVFEALQGTLSADDTVRQNSEQALKRLELDTGFPLAAANIALADEAGLAERQAAIVQIRGYVSRHWSIGSAKYEPGPIPDQQAKAQVREKVFLLLTSANRKLRMVAAAVVANMAVYDWPDEWPQLFSQLVELLHGSHDQVQAALSVFGEWVNSDMSEQQLDQIGVLIPELRRIFGSSDYNSDTHVLAVRVFTDCIDIIAIMSDTRREFVDAHVPPILREWIDHILHAIRQPLASSNNGPAILLKTECVKALVKIVIGIPRYIGPHSPAILEALWSQLQELQEPYLHA
;
A
#
# COMPACT_ATOMS: atom_id res chain seq x y z
N MET A 1 21.26 21.96 -10.16
CA MET A 1 20.39 20.79 -10.45
C MET A 1 18.94 21.13 -10.22
N GLU A 2 18.53 21.42 -8.97
CA GLU A 2 17.12 21.68 -8.61
C GLU A 2 16.40 22.68 -9.51
N GLN A 3 17.01 23.83 -9.78
CA GLN A 3 16.39 24.83 -10.65
C GLN A 3 16.12 24.30 -12.06
N HIS A 4 17.05 23.53 -12.65
CA HIS A 4 16.84 22.93 -13.98
C HIS A 4 15.73 21.86 -13.95
N VAL A 5 15.66 21.06 -12.88
CA VAL A 5 14.57 20.09 -12.70
C VAL A 5 13.24 20.83 -12.56
N PHE A 6 13.18 21.88 -11.76
CA PHE A 6 11.98 22.69 -11.55
C PHE A 6 11.49 23.34 -12.85
N GLU A 7 12.38 24.00 -13.60
CA GLU A 7 12.06 24.61 -14.90
C GLU A 7 11.55 23.57 -15.92
N ALA A 8 12.19 22.39 -15.97
CA ALA A 8 11.73 21.31 -16.84
C ALA A 8 10.35 20.77 -16.40
N LEU A 9 10.11 20.59 -15.09
CA LEU A 9 8.80 20.19 -14.57
C LEU A 9 7.72 21.21 -14.95
N GLN A 10 7.97 22.51 -14.78
CA GLN A 10 7.03 23.55 -15.20
C GLN A 10 6.73 23.49 -16.70
N GLY A 11 7.75 23.29 -17.52
CA GLY A 11 7.58 23.13 -18.96
C GLY A 11 6.74 21.90 -19.34
N THR A 12 6.80 20.80 -18.58
CA THR A 12 5.92 19.64 -18.82
C THR A 12 4.45 19.91 -18.53
N LEU A 13 4.13 20.95 -17.77
CA LEU A 13 2.78 21.37 -17.44
C LEU A 13 2.22 22.41 -18.43
N SER A 14 3.01 22.80 -19.44
CA SER A 14 2.61 23.78 -20.45
C SER A 14 1.52 23.23 -21.38
N ALA A 15 0.60 24.12 -21.78
CA ALA A 15 -0.38 23.84 -22.83
C ALA A 15 0.25 23.78 -24.24
N ASP A 16 1.44 24.36 -24.42
CA ASP A 16 2.19 24.29 -25.68
C ASP A 16 2.88 22.92 -25.83
N ASP A 17 2.49 22.18 -26.86
CA ASP A 17 3.00 20.83 -27.14
C ASP A 17 4.52 20.80 -27.36
N THR A 18 5.09 21.83 -27.98
CA THR A 18 6.54 21.91 -28.25
C THR A 18 7.30 22.13 -26.95
N VAL A 19 6.81 23.04 -26.10
CA VAL A 19 7.41 23.28 -24.77
C VAL A 19 7.34 22.01 -23.92
N ARG A 20 6.20 21.32 -23.92
CA ARG A 20 6.01 20.08 -23.16
C ARG A 20 6.96 18.98 -23.62
N GLN A 21 7.02 18.70 -24.92
CA GLN A 21 7.91 17.66 -25.47
C GLN A 21 9.39 17.96 -25.21
N ASN A 22 9.82 19.22 -25.37
CA ASN A 22 11.20 19.62 -25.09
C ASN A 22 11.54 19.42 -23.61
N SER A 23 10.60 19.72 -22.72
CA SER A 23 10.79 19.59 -21.27
C SER A 23 10.79 18.13 -20.81
N GLU A 24 9.95 17.28 -21.40
CA GLU A 24 10.01 15.83 -21.17
C GLU A 24 11.34 15.22 -21.62
N GLN A 25 11.89 15.66 -22.76
CA GLN A 25 13.22 15.25 -23.21
C GLN A 25 14.32 15.77 -22.27
N ALA A 26 14.19 16.99 -21.75
CA ALA A 26 15.11 17.54 -20.77
C ALA A 26 15.10 16.72 -19.48
N LEU A 27 13.92 16.35 -18.96
CA LEU A 27 13.79 15.49 -17.78
C LEU A 27 14.44 14.12 -18.00
N LYS A 28 14.24 13.47 -19.16
CA LYS A 28 14.91 12.20 -19.48
C LYS A 28 16.43 12.31 -19.47
N ARG A 29 16.99 13.45 -19.88
CA ARG A 29 18.44 13.68 -19.81
C ARG A 29 18.90 13.93 -18.38
N LEU A 30 18.12 14.68 -17.60
CA LEU A 30 18.41 14.95 -16.19
C LEU A 30 18.31 13.68 -15.34
N GLU A 31 17.43 12.73 -15.70
CA GLU A 31 17.26 11.43 -15.04
C GLU A 31 18.56 10.60 -15.01
N LEU A 32 19.51 10.87 -15.91
CA LEU A 32 20.81 10.20 -15.95
C LEU A 32 21.83 10.77 -14.96
N ASP A 33 21.48 11.79 -14.19
CA ASP A 33 22.33 12.36 -13.14
C ASP A 33 21.90 11.83 -11.76
N THR A 34 22.86 11.39 -10.93
CA THR A 34 22.60 10.83 -9.60
C THR A 34 22.01 11.83 -8.60
N GLY A 35 22.16 13.13 -8.86
CA GLY A 35 21.56 14.21 -8.07
C GLY A 35 20.09 14.48 -8.42
N PHE A 36 19.58 13.93 -9.53
CA PHE A 36 18.19 14.12 -9.97
C PHE A 36 17.13 13.68 -8.95
N PRO A 37 17.14 12.45 -8.40
CA PRO A 37 16.08 12.00 -7.50
C PRO A 37 16.01 12.84 -6.23
N LEU A 38 17.17 13.30 -5.72
CA LEU A 38 17.22 14.19 -4.57
C LEU A 38 16.65 15.58 -4.88
N ALA A 39 17.02 16.14 -6.04
CA ALA A 39 16.47 17.42 -6.48
C ALA A 39 14.94 17.36 -6.66
N ALA A 40 14.43 16.30 -7.29
CA ALA A 40 12.99 16.08 -7.42
C ALA A 40 12.31 15.88 -6.05
N ALA A 41 12.95 15.18 -5.11
CA ALA A 41 12.42 15.00 -3.75
C ALA A 41 12.33 16.32 -2.98
N ASN A 42 13.32 17.21 -3.14
CA ASN A 42 13.29 18.55 -2.58
C ASN A 42 12.13 19.39 -3.14
N ILE A 43 11.90 19.34 -4.45
CA ILE A 43 10.76 20.04 -5.08
C ILE A 43 9.43 19.47 -4.60
N ALA A 44 9.30 18.15 -4.49
CA ALA A 44 8.06 17.51 -4.02
C ALA A 44 7.69 17.92 -2.57
N LEU A 45 8.69 18.10 -1.71
CA LEU A 45 8.52 18.56 -0.33
C LEU A 45 8.34 20.06 -0.18
N ALA A 46 8.87 20.87 -1.10
CA ALA A 46 8.84 22.32 -0.98
C ALA A 46 7.41 22.86 -1.00
N ASP A 47 6.91 23.34 0.13
CA ASP A 47 5.57 23.94 0.23
C ASP A 47 5.44 25.26 -0.55
N GLU A 48 6.57 25.91 -0.83
CA GLU A 48 6.70 27.09 -1.70
C GLU A 48 6.35 26.76 -3.17
N ALA A 49 6.52 25.50 -3.58
CA ALA A 49 6.24 25.07 -4.94
C ALA A 49 4.74 24.80 -5.15
N GLY A 50 4.24 25.10 -6.35
CA GLY A 50 2.88 24.80 -6.73
C GLY A 50 2.57 23.31 -6.64
N LEU A 51 1.31 22.97 -6.33
CA LEU A 51 0.89 21.58 -6.15
C LEU A 51 1.14 20.73 -7.42
N ALA A 52 1.00 21.33 -8.61
CA ALA A 52 1.21 20.64 -9.87
C ALA A 52 2.68 20.23 -10.05
N GLU A 53 3.61 21.13 -9.73
CA GLU A 53 5.05 20.89 -9.76
C GLU A 53 5.45 19.83 -8.73
N ARG A 54 4.91 19.90 -7.51
CA ARG A 54 5.16 18.89 -6.46
C ARG A 54 4.68 17.51 -6.88
N GLN A 55 3.49 17.44 -7.48
CA GLN A 55 2.94 16.19 -8.02
C GLN A 55 3.76 15.65 -9.18
N ALA A 56 4.17 16.52 -10.12
CA ALA A 56 5.02 16.14 -11.23
C ALA A 56 6.37 15.60 -10.72
N ALA A 57 6.98 16.25 -9.71
CA ALA A 57 8.24 15.84 -9.11
C ALA A 57 8.16 14.42 -8.50
N ILE A 58 7.16 14.13 -7.65
CA ILE A 58 7.03 12.79 -7.06
C ILE A 58 6.73 11.70 -8.10
N VAL A 59 6.03 12.05 -9.19
CA VAL A 59 5.81 11.13 -10.32
C VAL A 59 7.12 10.83 -11.05
N GLN A 60 8.01 11.82 -11.22
CA GLN A 60 9.34 11.57 -11.78
C GLN A 60 10.17 10.67 -10.86
N ILE A 61 10.12 10.86 -9.54
CA ILE A 61 10.79 9.96 -8.59
C ILE A 61 10.25 8.54 -8.72
N ARG A 62 8.94 8.36 -8.88
CA ARG A 62 8.36 7.02 -9.11
C ARG A 62 8.94 6.34 -10.35
N GLY A 63 9.04 7.07 -11.46
CA GLY A 63 9.65 6.58 -12.69
C GLY A 63 11.13 6.24 -12.50
N TYR A 64 11.86 7.13 -11.84
CA TYR A 64 13.27 6.95 -11.50
C TYR A 64 13.49 5.70 -10.66
N VAL A 65 12.68 5.50 -9.61
CA VAL A 65 12.86 4.36 -8.71
C VAL A 65 12.69 3.05 -9.47
N SER A 66 11.71 2.97 -10.38
CA SER A 66 11.53 1.80 -11.24
C SER A 66 12.67 1.55 -12.23
N ARG A 67 13.40 2.56 -12.70
CA ARG A 67 14.40 2.43 -13.77
C ARG A 67 15.86 2.46 -13.31
N HIS A 68 16.18 3.22 -12.27
CA HIS A 68 17.56 3.58 -11.94
C HIS A 68 17.93 3.37 -10.46
N TRP A 69 17.00 2.92 -9.62
CA TRP A 69 17.29 2.73 -8.19
C TRP A 69 18.10 1.49 -7.87
N SER A 70 17.81 0.39 -8.55
CA SER A 70 18.44 -0.91 -8.30
C SER A 70 18.59 -1.69 -9.60
N ILE A 71 19.74 -2.33 -9.78
CA ILE A 71 20.00 -3.27 -10.88
C ILE A 71 19.04 -4.47 -10.86
N GLY A 72 18.41 -4.75 -9.72
CA GLY A 72 17.43 -5.83 -9.57
C GLY A 72 16.05 -5.51 -10.12
N SER A 73 15.80 -4.28 -10.57
CA SER A 73 14.49 -3.92 -11.15
C SER A 73 14.27 -4.57 -12.50
N ALA A 74 13.06 -5.12 -12.71
CA ALA A 74 12.64 -5.66 -14.01
C ALA A 74 12.61 -4.59 -15.13
N LYS A 75 12.51 -3.31 -14.77
CA LYS A 75 12.53 -2.17 -15.70
C LYS A 75 13.85 -1.41 -15.65
N TYR A 76 14.91 -2.03 -15.12
CA TYR A 76 16.19 -1.36 -14.95
C TYR A 76 16.74 -0.88 -16.30
N GLU A 77 17.12 0.39 -16.35
CA GLU A 77 17.79 1.02 -17.47
C GLU A 77 19.23 1.37 -17.05
N PRO A 78 20.25 0.96 -17.83
CA PRO A 78 21.64 1.22 -17.48
C PRO A 78 21.91 2.72 -17.26
N GLY A 79 22.49 3.05 -16.12
CA GLY A 79 22.80 4.43 -15.74
C GLY A 79 23.52 4.47 -14.40
N PRO A 80 23.96 5.66 -13.97
CA PRO A 80 24.59 5.80 -12.67
C PRO A 80 23.52 5.69 -11.58
N ILE A 81 23.78 4.81 -10.60
CA ILE A 81 22.93 4.62 -9.42
C ILE A 81 23.37 5.62 -8.35
N PRO A 82 22.44 6.29 -7.64
CA PRO A 82 22.80 7.18 -6.54
C PRO A 82 23.56 6.43 -5.45
N ASP A 83 24.51 7.10 -4.82
CA ASP A 83 25.18 6.56 -3.64
C ASP A 83 24.20 6.39 -2.45
N GLN A 84 24.64 5.66 -1.42
CA GLN A 84 23.76 5.38 -0.28
C GLN A 84 23.34 6.65 0.49
N GLN A 85 24.16 7.69 0.49
CA GLN A 85 23.83 8.94 1.16
C GLN A 85 22.69 9.68 0.43
N ALA A 86 22.75 9.74 -0.90
CA ALA A 86 21.70 10.31 -1.73
C ALA A 86 20.41 9.49 -1.63
N LYS A 87 20.52 8.16 -1.67
CA LYS A 87 19.37 7.27 -1.47
C LYS A 87 18.70 7.49 -0.10
N ALA A 88 19.47 7.57 0.98
CA ALA A 88 18.95 7.81 2.32
C ALA A 88 18.16 9.13 2.40
N GLN A 89 18.68 10.22 1.81
CA GLN A 89 17.97 11.51 1.77
C GLN A 89 16.69 11.45 0.95
N VAL A 90 16.69 10.76 -0.19
CA VAL A 90 15.47 10.59 -0.99
C VAL A 90 14.43 9.76 -0.23
N ARG A 91 14.84 8.67 0.42
CA ARG A 91 13.99 7.84 1.28
C ARG A 91 13.33 8.67 2.38
N GLU A 92 14.12 9.42 3.14
CA GLU A 92 13.62 10.32 4.20
C GLU A 92 12.61 11.32 3.64
N LYS A 93 12.95 11.99 2.54
CA LYS A 93 12.11 13.04 1.95
C LYS A 93 10.79 12.51 1.42
N VAL A 94 10.82 11.39 0.70
CA VAL A 94 9.61 10.76 0.17
C VAL A 94 8.76 10.19 1.32
N PHE A 95 9.38 9.67 2.37
CA PHE A 95 8.65 9.19 3.55
C PHE A 95 7.88 10.31 4.25
N LEU A 96 8.46 11.51 4.37
CA LEU A 96 7.76 12.69 4.91
C LEU A 96 6.51 13.08 4.09
N LEU A 97 6.47 12.78 2.79
CA LEU A 97 5.30 13.04 1.97
C LEU A 97 4.10 12.14 2.30
N LEU A 98 4.28 11.04 3.04
CA LEU A 98 3.19 10.20 3.54
C LEU A 98 2.29 10.96 4.52
N THR A 99 2.79 12.02 5.15
CA THR A 99 2.03 12.88 6.07
C THR A 99 1.53 14.16 5.41
N SER A 100 1.67 14.31 4.08
CA SER A 100 1.19 15.49 3.35
C SER A 100 -0.32 15.67 3.52
N ALA A 101 -0.82 16.90 3.63
CA ALA A 101 -2.26 17.17 3.61
C ALA A 101 -2.93 16.84 2.25
N ASN A 102 -2.14 16.73 1.17
CA ASN A 102 -2.66 16.44 -0.16
C ASN A 102 -2.73 14.93 -0.42
N ARG A 103 -3.95 14.38 -0.54
CA ARG A 103 -4.17 12.95 -0.81
C ARG A 103 -3.41 12.44 -2.04
N LYS A 104 -3.40 13.17 -3.16
CA LYS A 104 -2.71 12.70 -4.38
C LYS A 104 -1.20 12.58 -4.14
N LEU A 105 -0.60 13.55 -3.46
CA LEU A 105 0.82 13.52 -3.12
C LEU A 105 1.13 12.34 -2.18
N ARG A 106 0.33 12.15 -1.12
CA ARG A 106 0.46 11.00 -0.21
C ARG A 106 0.38 9.66 -0.93
N MET A 107 -0.60 9.48 -1.82
CA MET A 107 -0.79 8.19 -2.51
C MET A 107 0.34 7.87 -3.48
N VAL A 108 0.88 8.86 -4.20
CA VAL A 108 2.06 8.63 -5.05
C VAL A 108 3.28 8.35 -4.17
N ALA A 109 3.46 9.09 -3.07
CA ALA A 109 4.54 8.82 -2.12
C ALA A 109 4.46 7.40 -1.56
N ALA A 110 3.27 6.91 -1.20
CA ALA A 110 3.07 5.53 -0.73
C ALA A 110 3.59 4.50 -1.74
N ALA A 111 3.25 4.65 -3.02
CA ALA A 111 3.73 3.77 -4.08
C ALA A 111 5.25 3.87 -4.30
N VAL A 112 5.83 5.07 -4.15
CA VAL A 112 7.29 5.25 -4.27
C VAL A 112 8.01 4.60 -3.08
N VAL A 113 7.50 4.77 -1.85
CA VAL A 113 8.05 4.11 -0.65
C VAL A 113 7.99 2.60 -0.79
N ALA A 114 6.84 2.04 -1.20
CA ALA A 114 6.69 0.59 -1.41
C ALA A 114 7.71 0.06 -2.43
N ASN A 115 7.90 0.77 -3.56
CA ASN A 115 8.87 0.39 -4.58
C ASN A 115 10.33 0.47 -4.08
N MET A 116 10.70 1.49 -3.30
CA MET A 116 12.04 1.55 -2.68
C MET A 116 12.23 0.44 -1.64
N ALA A 117 11.18 0.11 -0.87
CA ALA A 117 11.23 -0.90 0.18
C ALA A 117 11.64 -2.28 -0.33
N VAL A 118 11.23 -2.64 -1.55
CA VAL A 118 11.59 -3.89 -2.25
C VAL A 118 13.11 -4.11 -2.29
N TYR A 119 13.86 -3.04 -2.51
CA TYR A 119 15.30 -3.13 -2.74
C TYR A 119 16.14 -2.75 -1.52
N ASP A 120 15.60 -1.87 -0.68
CA ASP A 120 16.38 -1.26 0.39
C ASP A 120 16.03 -1.82 1.78
N TRP A 121 14.88 -2.48 1.98
CA TRP A 121 14.54 -3.10 3.27
C TRP A 121 14.83 -4.61 3.25
N PRO A 122 15.41 -5.20 4.33
CA PRO A 122 15.69 -4.59 5.63
C PRO A 122 17.09 -3.97 5.77
N ASP A 123 18.02 -4.23 4.86
CA ASP A 123 19.43 -3.97 5.10
C ASP A 123 19.81 -2.48 5.06
N GLU A 124 19.32 -1.75 4.07
CA GLU A 124 19.68 -0.34 3.83
C GLU A 124 18.68 0.64 4.46
N TRP A 125 17.45 0.19 4.73
CA TRP A 125 16.38 0.98 5.35
C TRP A 125 15.71 0.28 6.56
N PRO A 126 16.47 -0.19 7.56
CA PRO A 126 15.96 -1.07 8.63
C PRO A 126 14.77 -0.50 9.42
N GLN A 127 14.70 0.82 9.59
CA GLN A 127 13.66 1.52 10.34
C GLN A 127 12.31 1.66 9.60
N LEU A 128 12.23 1.31 8.30
CA LEU A 128 11.02 1.55 7.51
C LEU A 128 9.77 0.92 8.15
N PHE A 129 9.85 -0.35 8.55
CA PHE A 129 8.70 -1.07 9.11
C PHE A 129 8.17 -0.41 10.38
N SER A 130 9.06 -0.07 11.33
CA SER A 130 8.65 0.58 12.58
C SER A 130 8.05 1.97 12.33
N GLN A 131 8.62 2.74 11.41
CA GLN A 131 8.07 4.04 11.03
C GLN A 131 6.67 3.93 10.41
N LEU A 132 6.43 2.92 9.56
CA LEU A 132 5.08 2.68 9.00
C LEU A 132 4.08 2.25 10.08
N VAL A 133 4.49 1.42 11.04
CA VAL A 133 3.64 1.03 12.19
C VAL A 133 3.29 2.23 13.06
N GLU A 134 4.22 3.17 13.26
CA GLU A 134 3.95 4.43 13.95
C GLU A 134 2.87 5.25 13.21
N LEU A 135 2.92 5.31 11.88
CA LEU A 135 1.90 6.01 11.09
C LEU A 135 0.50 5.39 11.21
N LEU A 136 0.37 4.08 11.51
CA LEU A 136 -0.92 3.44 11.79
C LEU A 136 -1.60 3.96 13.08
N HIS A 137 -0.85 4.67 13.92
CA HIS A 137 -1.35 5.32 15.13
C HIS A 137 -1.55 6.84 14.96
N GLY A 138 -1.29 7.37 13.77
CA GLY A 138 -1.42 8.78 13.45
C GLY A 138 -2.83 9.21 13.07
N SER A 139 -2.92 10.31 12.32
CA SER A 139 -4.17 10.80 11.74
C SER A 139 -4.75 9.81 10.70
N HIS A 140 -6.03 9.93 10.36
CA HIS A 140 -6.66 9.08 9.34
C HIS A 140 -5.90 9.07 8.01
N ASP A 141 -5.34 10.23 7.64
CA ASP A 141 -4.52 10.40 6.45
C ASP A 141 -3.21 9.60 6.52
N GLN A 142 -2.56 9.57 7.69
CA GLN A 142 -1.35 8.79 7.94
C GLN A 142 -1.63 7.29 7.94
N VAL A 143 -2.73 6.86 8.59
CA VAL A 143 -3.16 5.46 8.60
C VAL A 143 -3.41 4.97 7.17
N GLN A 144 -4.16 5.74 6.37
CA GLN A 144 -4.44 5.38 4.98
C GLN A 144 -3.16 5.28 4.14
N ALA A 145 -2.22 6.21 4.31
CA ALA A 145 -0.95 6.20 3.59
C ALA A 145 -0.11 4.97 3.97
N ALA A 146 0.03 4.66 5.26
CA ALA A 146 0.77 3.51 5.74
C ALA A 146 0.17 2.18 5.27
N LEU A 147 -1.16 2.02 5.34
CA LEU A 147 -1.83 0.84 4.80
C LEU A 147 -1.65 0.69 3.29
N SER A 148 -1.57 1.80 2.55
CA SER A 148 -1.30 1.77 1.11
C SER A 148 0.12 1.28 0.82
N VAL A 149 1.11 1.71 1.61
CA VAL A 149 2.48 1.19 1.52
C VAL A 149 2.50 -0.31 1.82
N PHE A 150 1.89 -0.73 2.93
CA PHE A 150 1.82 -2.16 3.28
C PHE A 150 1.10 -2.98 2.21
N GLY A 151 0.00 -2.50 1.63
CA GLY A 151 -0.74 -3.25 0.60
C GLY A 151 0.04 -3.47 -0.70
N GLU A 152 0.91 -2.52 -1.08
CA GLU A 152 1.79 -2.71 -2.25
C GLU A 152 3.02 -3.56 -1.92
N TRP A 153 3.55 -3.42 -0.71
CA TRP A 153 4.79 -4.04 -0.29
C TRP A 153 4.65 -5.49 0.18
N VAL A 154 3.64 -5.79 1.02
CA VAL A 154 3.38 -7.13 1.57
C VAL A 154 3.07 -8.12 0.45
N ASN A 155 2.27 -7.70 -0.54
CA ASN A 155 1.91 -8.52 -1.70
C ASN A 155 3.12 -8.92 -2.55
N SER A 156 4.12 -8.04 -2.64
CA SER A 156 5.21 -8.18 -3.61
C SER A 156 6.43 -8.90 -3.05
N ASP A 157 6.81 -8.64 -1.78
CA ASP A 157 8.18 -8.95 -1.32
C ASP A 157 8.30 -9.53 0.09
N MET A 158 7.21 -9.61 0.86
CA MET A 158 7.30 -10.20 2.19
C MET A 158 7.44 -11.73 2.15
N SER A 159 8.44 -12.26 2.86
CA SER A 159 8.77 -13.69 2.87
C SER A 159 8.72 -14.31 4.28
N GLU A 160 9.00 -15.62 4.40
CA GLU A 160 9.04 -16.34 5.68
C GLU A 160 9.98 -15.71 6.72
N GLN A 161 11.01 -15.00 6.27
CA GLN A 161 11.97 -14.37 7.16
C GLN A 161 11.37 -13.24 8.00
N GLN A 162 10.17 -12.74 7.64
CA GLN A 162 9.58 -11.54 8.23
C GLN A 162 8.27 -11.82 8.97
N LEU A 163 8.10 -13.06 9.43
CA LEU A 163 6.95 -13.49 10.23
C LEU A 163 6.74 -12.66 11.49
N ASP A 164 7.82 -12.23 12.14
CA ASP A 164 7.72 -11.43 13.36
C ASP A 164 7.08 -10.08 13.06
N GLN A 165 7.43 -9.45 11.92
CA GLN A 165 6.81 -8.23 11.43
C GLN A 165 5.34 -8.44 11.08
N ILE A 166 4.99 -9.55 10.44
CA ILE A 166 3.59 -9.92 10.16
C ILE A 166 2.81 -10.07 11.49
N GLY A 167 3.42 -10.70 12.50
CA GLY A 167 2.84 -10.85 13.83
C GLY A 167 2.56 -9.52 14.54
N VAL A 168 3.39 -8.50 14.31
CA VAL A 168 3.18 -7.13 14.80
C VAL A 168 2.09 -6.40 13.99
N LEU A 169 2.03 -6.63 12.68
CA LEU A 169 1.11 -5.93 11.78
C LEU A 169 -0.35 -6.38 11.95
N ILE A 170 -0.60 -7.69 12.09
CA ILE A 170 -1.96 -8.25 12.16
C ILE A 170 -2.84 -7.62 13.27
N PRO A 171 -2.36 -7.44 14.52
CA PRO A 171 -3.13 -6.75 15.56
C PRO A 171 -3.49 -5.31 15.22
N GLU A 172 -2.59 -4.57 14.55
CA GLU A 172 -2.85 -3.19 14.13
C GLU A 172 -3.92 -3.13 13.04
N LEU A 173 -3.84 -4.01 12.04
CA LEU A 173 -4.86 -4.13 11.00
C LEU A 173 -6.23 -4.46 11.60
N ARG A 174 -6.26 -5.34 12.61
CA ARG A 174 -7.49 -5.71 13.33
C ARG A 174 -8.08 -4.50 14.06
N ARG A 175 -7.25 -3.74 14.77
CA ARG A 175 -7.67 -2.52 15.48
C ARG A 175 -8.30 -1.51 14.52
N ILE A 176 -7.69 -1.31 13.36
CA ILE A 176 -8.20 -0.39 12.34
C ILE A 176 -9.53 -0.90 11.76
N PHE A 177 -9.60 -2.19 11.40
CA PHE A 177 -10.82 -2.78 10.83
C PHE A 177 -11.99 -2.81 11.82
N GLY A 178 -11.73 -3.04 13.10
CA GLY A 178 -12.76 -3.07 14.15
C GLY A 178 -13.21 -1.70 14.66
N SER A 179 -12.48 -0.62 14.34
CA SER A 179 -12.86 0.73 14.76
C SER A 179 -13.85 1.37 13.78
N SER A 180 -14.90 2.00 14.32
CA SER A 180 -15.85 2.82 13.58
C SER A 180 -15.30 4.21 13.19
N ASP A 181 -14.09 4.56 13.63
CA ASP A 181 -13.51 5.89 13.41
C ASP A 181 -12.98 6.04 11.97
N TYR A 182 -12.69 4.93 11.30
CA TYR A 182 -12.14 4.91 9.95
C TYR A 182 -13.21 4.75 8.87
N ASN A 183 -12.92 5.28 7.68
CA ASN A 183 -13.81 5.14 6.53
C ASN A 183 -13.69 3.75 5.86
N SER A 184 -14.66 3.43 4.99
CA SER A 184 -14.70 2.15 4.28
C SER A 184 -13.46 1.88 3.43
N ASP A 185 -12.84 2.90 2.83
CA ASP A 185 -11.61 2.75 2.05
C ASP A 185 -10.44 2.25 2.91
N THR A 186 -10.35 2.76 4.15
CA THR A 186 -9.32 2.36 5.11
C THR A 186 -9.57 0.94 5.62
N HIS A 187 -10.83 0.59 5.88
CA HIS A 187 -11.22 -0.80 6.22
C HIS A 187 -10.91 -1.77 5.08
N VAL A 188 -11.20 -1.38 3.84
CA VAL A 188 -10.86 -2.16 2.64
C VAL A 188 -9.36 -2.43 2.56
N LEU A 189 -8.53 -1.40 2.77
CA LEU A 189 -7.08 -1.55 2.77
C LEU A 189 -6.62 -2.47 3.91
N ALA A 190 -7.16 -2.32 5.12
CA ALA A 190 -6.79 -3.17 6.25
C ALA A 190 -7.10 -4.66 5.99
N VAL A 191 -8.28 -4.95 5.43
CA VAL A 191 -8.67 -6.33 5.05
C VAL A 191 -7.79 -6.88 3.93
N ARG A 192 -7.41 -6.04 2.95
CA ARG A 192 -6.51 -6.46 1.87
C ARG A 192 -5.13 -6.82 2.40
N VAL A 193 -4.50 -5.94 3.18
CA VAL A 193 -3.19 -6.20 3.77
C VAL A 193 -3.22 -7.47 4.64
N PHE A 194 -4.29 -7.64 5.43
CA PHE A 194 -4.47 -8.87 6.21
C PHE A 194 -4.57 -10.12 5.33
N THR A 195 -5.29 -10.03 4.21
CA THR A 195 -5.40 -11.13 3.25
C THR A 195 -4.04 -11.51 2.67
N ASP A 196 -3.21 -10.52 2.32
CA ASP A 196 -1.85 -10.75 1.84
C ASP A 196 -0.97 -11.40 2.94
N CYS A 197 -1.12 -10.98 4.21
CA CYS A 197 -0.48 -11.66 5.34
C CYS A 197 -0.91 -13.12 5.49
N ILE A 198 -2.20 -13.43 5.28
CA ILE A 198 -2.71 -14.81 5.33
C ILE A 198 -2.13 -15.66 4.21
N ASP A 199 -1.99 -15.12 2.99
CA ASP A 199 -1.35 -15.83 1.89
C ASP A 199 0.09 -16.21 2.24
N ILE A 200 0.85 -15.29 2.84
CA ILE A 200 2.21 -15.56 3.31
C ILE A 200 2.20 -16.66 4.39
N ILE A 201 1.36 -16.53 5.42
CA ILE A 201 1.22 -17.54 6.48
C ILE A 201 0.85 -18.92 5.92
N ALA A 202 -0.03 -18.97 4.92
CA ALA A 202 -0.46 -20.21 4.27
C ALA A 202 0.71 -20.91 3.56
N ILE A 203 1.53 -20.17 2.81
CA ILE A 203 2.69 -20.69 2.07
C ILE A 203 3.69 -21.38 3.01
N MET A 204 3.89 -20.85 4.21
CA MET A 204 4.86 -21.38 5.18
C MET A 204 4.25 -22.29 6.25
N SER A 205 2.95 -22.59 6.14
CA SER A 205 2.21 -23.28 7.19
C SER A 205 2.71 -24.70 7.44
N ASP A 206 3.46 -25.27 6.49
CA ASP A 206 4.17 -26.54 6.61
C ASP A 206 5.58 -26.41 7.21
N THR A 207 6.31 -25.33 6.90
CA THR A 207 7.68 -25.12 7.39
C THR A 207 7.71 -24.75 8.87
N ARG A 208 6.75 -23.93 9.34
CA ARG A 208 6.68 -23.46 10.74
C ARG A 208 5.38 -23.84 11.43
N ARG A 209 5.03 -25.12 11.34
CA ARG A 209 3.76 -25.66 11.83
C ARG A 209 3.45 -25.29 13.28
N GLU A 210 4.41 -25.45 14.20
CA GLU A 210 4.21 -25.15 15.64
C GLU A 210 3.87 -23.68 15.89
N PHE A 211 4.56 -22.76 15.20
CA PHE A 211 4.29 -21.33 15.30
C PHE A 211 2.88 -20.99 14.82
N VAL A 212 2.50 -21.54 13.66
CA VAL A 212 1.19 -21.32 13.05
C VAL A 212 0.08 -21.90 13.92
N ASP A 213 0.24 -23.14 14.42
CA ASP A 213 -0.75 -23.80 15.30
C ASP A 213 -0.96 -23.03 16.63
N ALA A 214 0.09 -22.37 17.15
CA ALA A 214 -0.01 -21.59 18.38
C ALA A 214 -0.67 -20.21 18.19
N HIS A 215 -0.41 -19.52 17.06
CA HIS A 215 -0.78 -18.10 16.91
C HIS A 215 -1.94 -17.84 15.94
N VAL A 216 -2.14 -18.67 14.93
CA VAL A 216 -3.17 -18.44 13.90
C VAL A 216 -4.60 -18.65 14.40
N PRO A 217 -4.92 -19.69 15.20
CA PRO A 217 -6.29 -19.91 15.67
C PRO A 217 -6.94 -18.71 16.40
N PRO A 218 -6.30 -18.04 17.38
CA PRO A 218 -6.89 -16.87 18.03
C PRO A 218 -7.04 -15.68 17.07
N ILE A 219 -6.07 -15.47 16.17
CA ILE A 219 -6.14 -14.43 15.13
C ILE A 219 -7.37 -14.66 14.24
N LEU A 220 -7.54 -15.87 13.71
CA LEU A 220 -8.66 -16.18 12.81
C LEU A 220 -10.00 -16.03 13.48
N ARG A 221 -10.13 -16.43 14.76
CA ARG A 221 -11.39 -16.27 15.48
C ARG A 221 -11.83 -14.81 15.48
N GLU A 222 -10.96 -13.91 15.92
CA GLU A 222 -11.28 -12.50 16.01
C GLU A 222 -11.53 -11.87 14.64
N TRP A 223 -10.71 -12.20 13.64
CA TRP A 223 -10.86 -11.66 12.29
C TRP A 223 -12.13 -12.15 11.60
N ILE A 224 -12.45 -13.44 11.69
CA ILE A 224 -13.66 -14.01 11.13
C ILE A 224 -14.89 -13.34 11.75
N ASP A 225 -14.90 -13.12 13.07
CA ASP A 225 -16.04 -12.46 13.73
C ASP A 225 -16.27 -11.03 13.18
N HIS A 226 -15.21 -10.24 12.99
CA HIS A 226 -15.33 -8.89 12.41
C HIS A 226 -15.72 -8.92 10.92
N ILE A 227 -15.17 -9.87 10.15
CA ILE A 227 -15.51 -10.05 8.73
C ILE A 227 -16.98 -10.44 8.58
N LEU A 228 -17.47 -11.38 9.39
CA LEU A 228 -18.87 -11.80 9.38
C LEU A 228 -19.79 -10.66 9.82
N HIS A 229 -19.38 -9.87 10.80
CA HIS A 229 -20.10 -8.66 11.17
C HIS A 229 -20.24 -7.69 9.99
N ALA A 230 -19.15 -7.40 9.27
CA ALA A 230 -19.16 -6.52 8.10
C ALA A 230 -20.02 -7.06 6.95
N ILE A 231 -19.99 -8.37 6.69
CA ILE A 231 -20.81 -9.03 5.66
C ILE A 231 -22.31 -8.92 5.98
N ARG A 232 -22.68 -9.07 7.25
CA ARG A 232 -24.07 -9.04 7.74
C ARG A 232 -24.67 -7.63 7.84
N GLN A 233 -23.85 -6.56 7.76
CA GLN A 233 -24.39 -5.20 7.78
C GLN A 233 -25.29 -4.94 6.56
N PRO A 234 -26.52 -4.44 6.72
CA PRO A 234 -27.42 -4.21 5.59
C PRO A 234 -26.83 -3.16 4.64
N LEU A 235 -27.07 -3.32 3.34
CA LEU A 235 -26.76 -2.29 2.36
C LEU A 235 -27.70 -1.10 2.56
N ALA A 236 -27.16 0.11 2.59
CA ALA A 236 -27.96 1.32 2.72
C ALA A 236 -28.85 1.55 1.49
N SER A 237 -29.88 2.39 1.62
CA SER A 237 -30.75 2.75 0.50
C SER A 237 -30.07 3.67 -0.53
N SER A 238 -28.94 4.28 -0.20
CA SER A 238 -28.22 5.21 -1.07
C SER A 238 -26.69 5.10 -0.89
N ASN A 239 -25.96 5.07 -2.01
CA ASN A 239 -24.49 5.01 -2.10
C ASN A 239 -23.84 3.74 -1.49
N ASN A 240 -24.19 2.58 -2.06
CA ASN A 240 -23.67 1.28 -1.61
C ASN A 240 -22.26 0.94 -2.10
N GLY A 241 -21.64 1.76 -2.96
CA GLY A 241 -20.34 1.46 -3.58
C GLY A 241 -19.25 1.06 -2.58
N PRO A 242 -18.96 1.89 -1.55
CA PRO A 242 -17.92 1.58 -0.57
C PRO A 242 -18.24 0.34 0.29
N ALA A 243 -19.51 0.15 0.65
CA ALA A 243 -19.96 -1.01 1.43
C ALA A 243 -19.85 -2.32 0.61
N ILE A 244 -20.21 -2.29 -0.67
CA ILE A 244 -20.06 -3.44 -1.59
C ILE A 244 -18.59 -3.80 -1.77
N LEU A 245 -17.72 -2.79 -1.92
CA LEU A 245 -16.28 -3.00 -2.04
C LEU A 245 -15.73 -3.67 -0.77
N LEU A 246 -16.09 -3.16 0.42
CA LEU A 246 -15.69 -3.75 1.69
C LEU A 246 -16.16 -5.20 1.81
N LYS A 247 -17.44 -5.47 1.55
CA LYS A 247 -17.99 -6.84 1.57
C LYS A 247 -17.26 -7.76 0.59
N THR A 248 -16.92 -7.27 -0.60
CA THR A 248 -16.20 -8.05 -1.60
C THR A 248 -14.79 -8.43 -1.13
N GLU A 249 -14.06 -7.50 -0.53
CA GLU A 249 -12.73 -7.79 0.02
C GLU A 249 -12.82 -8.73 1.25
N CYS A 250 -13.84 -8.57 2.09
CA CYS A 250 -14.16 -9.50 3.19
C CYS A 250 -14.40 -10.94 2.67
N VAL A 251 -15.18 -11.10 1.60
CA VAL A 251 -15.43 -12.41 0.99
C VAL A 251 -14.15 -13.00 0.39
N LYS A 252 -13.33 -12.19 -0.30
CA LYS A 252 -12.02 -12.64 -0.81
C LYS A 252 -11.11 -13.11 0.32
N ALA A 253 -11.07 -12.37 1.43
CA ALA A 253 -10.30 -12.74 2.61
C ALA A 253 -10.75 -14.12 3.15
N LEU A 254 -12.07 -14.35 3.28
CA LEU A 254 -12.61 -15.65 3.69
C LEU A 254 -12.19 -16.77 2.73
N VAL A 255 -12.27 -16.54 1.42
CA VAL A 255 -11.84 -17.53 0.42
C VAL A 255 -10.36 -17.88 0.58
N LYS A 256 -9.49 -16.88 0.75
CA LYS A 256 -8.05 -17.10 0.98
C LYS A 256 -7.77 -17.83 2.28
N ILE A 257 -8.46 -17.47 3.36
CA ILE A 257 -8.38 -18.17 4.65
C ILE A 257 -8.80 -19.65 4.51
N VAL A 258 -9.94 -19.91 3.85
CA VAL A 258 -10.48 -21.28 3.66
C VAL A 258 -9.52 -22.14 2.83
N ILE A 259 -8.95 -21.58 1.75
CA ILE A 259 -8.06 -22.31 0.86
C ILE A 259 -6.66 -22.47 1.47
N GLY A 260 -6.11 -21.41 2.06
CA GLY A 260 -4.73 -21.36 2.53
C GLY A 260 -4.49 -22.13 3.84
N ILE A 261 -5.47 -22.12 4.75
CA ILE A 261 -5.32 -22.69 6.10
C ILE A 261 -6.57 -23.47 6.56
N PRO A 262 -7.04 -24.46 5.77
CA PRO A 262 -8.32 -25.14 5.97
C PRO A 262 -8.48 -25.83 7.33
N ARG A 263 -7.36 -26.28 7.93
CA ARG A 263 -7.33 -26.99 9.22
C ARG A 263 -7.94 -26.23 10.40
N TYR A 264 -7.96 -24.90 10.35
CA TYR A 264 -8.49 -24.08 11.45
C TYR A 264 -9.92 -23.60 11.22
N ILE A 265 -10.53 -23.93 10.08
CA ILE A 265 -11.82 -23.35 9.66
C ILE A 265 -13.02 -24.14 10.15
N GLY A 266 -12.85 -25.42 10.48
CA GLY A 266 -13.93 -26.30 10.94
C GLY A 266 -14.91 -25.67 11.94
N PRO A 267 -14.44 -25.00 13.01
CA PRO A 267 -15.32 -24.32 13.99
C PRO A 267 -16.11 -23.13 13.43
N HIS A 268 -15.62 -22.49 12.37
CA HIS A 268 -16.18 -21.27 11.78
C HIS A 268 -17.06 -21.54 10.55
N SER A 269 -16.96 -22.73 9.94
CA SER A 269 -17.66 -23.09 8.69
C SER A 269 -19.17 -22.81 8.71
N PRO A 270 -19.95 -23.17 9.76
CA PRO A 270 -21.39 -22.92 9.75
C PRO A 270 -21.73 -21.42 9.68
N ALA A 271 -21.03 -20.60 10.48
CA ALA A 271 -21.27 -19.16 10.55
C ALA A 271 -20.86 -18.45 9.24
N ILE A 272 -19.78 -18.92 8.60
CA ILE A 272 -19.34 -18.43 7.28
C ILE A 272 -20.39 -18.76 6.22
N LEU A 273 -20.84 -20.02 6.14
CA LEU A 273 -21.82 -20.45 5.15
C LEU A 273 -23.15 -19.71 5.31
N GLU A 274 -23.63 -19.55 6.55
CA GLU A 274 -24.85 -18.81 6.84
C GLU A 274 -24.75 -17.35 6.37
N ALA A 275 -23.68 -16.65 6.74
CA ALA A 275 -23.51 -15.24 6.35
C ALA A 275 -23.41 -15.05 4.84
N LEU A 276 -22.65 -15.90 4.14
CA LEU A 276 -22.53 -15.85 2.68
C LEU A 276 -23.84 -16.20 1.98
N TRP A 277 -24.58 -17.18 2.50
CA TRP A 277 -25.88 -17.57 1.94
C TRP A 277 -26.91 -16.44 2.08
N SER A 278 -27.02 -15.83 3.26
CA SER A 278 -27.89 -14.66 3.46
C SER A 278 -27.51 -13.51 2.53
N GLN A 279 -26.22 -13.23 2.37
CA GLN A 279 -25.75 -12.18 1.47
C GLN A 279 -26.10 -12.47 0.00
N LEU A 280 -25.98 -13.72 -0.45
CA LEU A 280 -26.38 -14.12 -1.81
C LEU A 280 -27.88 -13.93 -2.04
N GLN A 281 -28.71 -14.24 -1.05
CA GLN A 281 -30.16 -14.01 -1.12
C GLN A 281 -30.50 -12.52 -1.20
N GLU A 282 -29.85 -11.68 -0.38
CA GLU A 282 -30.05 -10.22 -0.40
C GLU A 282 -29.63 -9.58 -1.73
N LEU A 283 -28.56 -10.08 -2.35
CA LEU A 283 -28.06 -9.57 -3.63
C LEU A 283 -28.82 -10.11 -4.85
N GLN A 284 -29.67 -11.13 -4.67
CA GLN A 284 -30.38 -11.77 -5.77
C GLN A 284 -31.38 -10.82 -6.45
N GLU A 285 -32.23 -10.14 -5.69
CA GLU A 285 -33.26 -9.25 -6.26
C GLU A 285 -32.67 -8.06 -7.04
N PRO A 286 -31.69 -7.30 -6.52
CA PRO A 286 -31.08 -6.20 -7.26
C PRO A 286 -30.43 -6.62 -8.58
N TYR A 287 -29.84 -7.82 -8.65
CA TYR A 287 -29.17 -8.31 -9.87
C TYR A 287 -30.13 -8.88 -10.91
N LEU A 288 -31.31 -9.36 -10.52
CA LEU A 288 -32.34 -9.83 -11.46
C LEU A 288 -33.10 -8.69 -12.15
N HIS A 289 -33.02 -7.48 -11.58
CA HIS A 289 -33.74 -6.29 -12.04
C HIS A 289 -32.84 -5.15 -12.53
N ALA A 290 -31.53 -5.38 -12.64
CA ALA A 290 -30.53 -4.47 -13.22
C ALA A 290 -30.29 -4.77 -14.70
#